data_AF-A0A558AFF0-F1
#
_entry.id   AF-A0A558AFF0-F1
#
_cell.length_a   1.000
_cell.length_b   1.000
_cell.length_c   1.000
_cell.angle_alpha   90.00
_cell.angle_beta   90.00
_cell.angle_gamma   90.00
#
_symmetry.space_group_name_H-M   'P 1'
#
loop_
_entity.id
_entity.type
_entity.pdbx_description
1 polymer ?
#
loop_
_entity_poly.entity_id
_entity_poly.type
_entity_poly.pdbx_seq_one_letter_code
_entity_poly.pdbx_strand_id
1 'polypeptide(L)'
;MIHDLPAVEEANAAIGAAVSTTSLPAGLEDLLTEVQHDLLDLADGLRVPPPDRLRRALRDLGPADFPRGFAVLGGFSDGAGLLKLARAITRRACRAAEGEPARYLELLAEVLLVAAWRAEEHEREQIPLGSCFDVVRPTERSH
;
A
#
# COMPACT_ATOMS: atom_id res chain seq x y z
N MET A 1 7.90 15.27 14.52
CA MET A 1 9.17 14.54 14.74
C MET A 1 8.86 13.05 14.64
N ILE A 2 9.81 12.21 14.22
CA ILE A 2 9.65 10.74 14.15
C ILE A 2 10.57 10.10 15.19
N HIS A 3 10.03 9.21 16.01
CA HIS A 3 10.73 8.51 17.08
C HIS A 3 11.22 7.11 16.68
N ASP A 4 10.82 6.62 15.50
CA ASP A 4 11.18 5.32 14.94
C ASP A 4 11.51 5.47 13.44
N LEU A 5 12.68 6.05 13.15
CA LEU A 5 13.18 6.20 11.78
C LEU A 5 13.41 4.85 11.07
N PRO A 6 13.92 3.79 11.74
CA PRO A 6 14.04 2.46 11.11
C PRO A 6 12.71 1.91 10.58
N ALA A 7 11.58 2.22 11.21
CA ALA A 7 10.28 1.83 10.66
C ALA A 7 9.91 2.57 9.36
N VAL A 8 10.44 3.77 9.11
CA VAL A 8 10.28 4.49 7.84
C VAL A 8 11.10 3.81 6.74
N GLU A 9 12.34 3.42 7.05
CA GLU A 9 13.21 2.66 6.14
C GLU A 9 12.60 1.28 5.81
N GLU A 10 12.07 0.58 6.81
CA GLU A 10 11.40 -0.71 6.62
C GLU A 10 10.14 -0.57 5.76
N ALA A 11 9.37 0.51 5.94
CA ALA A 11 8.22 0.81 5.08
C ALA A 11 8.68 1.04 3.63
N ASN A 12 9.76 1.81 3.44
CA ASN A 12 10.32 2.09 2.12
C ASN A 12 10.81 0.80 1.42
N ALA A 13 11.50 -0.07 2.16
CA ALA A 13 11.95 -1.37 1.65
C ALA A 13 10.78 -2.29 1.27
N ALA A 14 9.72 -2.32 2.07
CA ALA A 14 8.52 -3.10 1.76
C ALA A 14 7.79 -2.59 0.49
N ILE A 15 7.75 -1.26 0.27
CA ILE A 15 7.26 -0.68 -0.98
C ILE A 15 8.12 -1.12 -2.16
N GLY A 16 9.45 -1.07 -2.02
CA GLY A 16 10.38 -1.51 -3.06
C GLY A 16 10.23 -2.99 -3.41
N ALA A 17 9.99 -3.84 -2.39
CA ALA A 17 9.67 -5.24 -2.61
C ALA A 17 8.38 -5.41 -3.41
N ALA A 18 7.33 -4.63 -3.11
CA ALA A 18 6.08 -4.66 -3.86
C ALA A 18 6.30 -4.26 -5.33
N VAL A 19 7.02 -3.16 -5.59
CA VAL A 19 7.36 -2.70 -6.94
C VAL A 19 8.13 -3.78 -7.71
N SER A 20 9.06 -4.47 -7.05
CA SER A 20 9.89 -5.52 -7.66
C SER A 20 9.11 -6.78 -8.10
N THR A 21 7.86 -6.94 -7.68
CA THR A 21 7.02 -8.08 -8.10
C THR A 21 6.60 -7.98 -9.56
N THR A 22 6.69 -6.80 -10.19
CA THR A 22 6.17 -6.53 -11.54
C THR A 22 4.67 -6.84 -11.73
N SER A 23 3.92 -7.00 -10.62
CA SER A 23 2.48 -7.30 -10.63
C SER A 23 1.62 -6.05 -10.45
N LEU A 24 2.22 -4.85 -10.47
CA LEU A 24 1.54 -3.58 -10.29
C LEU A 24 1.24 -2.95 -11.66
N PRO A 25 0.06 -2.33 -11.84
CA PRO A 25 -0.19 -1.49 -13.01
C PRO A 25 0.81 -0.32 -13.05
N ALA A 26 1.28 0.06 -14.25
CA ALA A 26 2.35 1.05 -14.45
C ALA A 26 2.15 2.37 -13.68
N GLY A 27 0.91 2.89 -13.63
CA GLY A 27 0.62 4.12 -12.88
C GLY A 27 0.82 4.02 -11.36
N LEU A 28 0.75 2.81 -10.79
CA LEU A 28 1.10 2.58 -9.38
C LEU A 28 2.59 2.50 -9.18
N GLU A 29 3.34 1.93 -10.12
CA GLU A 29 4.80 1.85 -10.04
C GLU A 29 5.39 3.26 -9.95
N ASP A 30 5.02 4.15 -10.89
CA ASP A 30 5.46 5.55 -10.91
C ASP A 30 5.13 6.28 -9.59
N LEU A 31 3.90 6.12 -9.09
CA LEU A 31 3.46 6.71 -7.82
C LEU A 31 4.31 6.21 -6.65
N LEU A 32 4.57 4.91 -6.59
CA LEU A 32 5.29 4.29 -5.47
C LEU A 32 6.77 4.66 -5.51
N THR A 33 7.41 4.75 -6.68
CA THR A 33 8.78 5.27 -6.81
C THR A 33 8.90 6.69 -6.25
N GLU A 34 7.95 7.56 -6.56
CA GLU A 34 7.90 8.91 -5.98
C GLU A 34 7.72 8.91 -4.46
N VAL A 35 6.93 7.98 -3.92
CA VAL A 35 6.78 7.78 -2.48
C VAL A 35 8.09 7.28 -1.85
N GLN A 36 8.82 6.40 -2.53
CA GLN A 36 10.10 5.88 -2.01
C GLN A 36 11.14 7.00 -1.83
N HIS A 37 11.20 7.95 -2.77
CA HIS A 37 12.02 9.16 -2.62
C HIS A 37 11.60 10.01 -1.42
N ASP A 38 10.29 10.20 -1.23
CA ASP A 38 9.76 10.93 -0.07
C ASP A 38 10.10 10.25 1.27
N LEU A 39 10.04 8.91 1.33
CA LEU A 39 10.40 8.16 2.54
C LEU A 39 11.89 8.18 2.82
N LEU A 40 12.74 8.21 1.78
CA LEU A 40 14.18 8.37 1.92
C LEU A 40 14.51 9.73 2.55
N ASP A 41 13.98 10.82 1.99
CA ASP A 41 14.12 12.18 2.54
C ASP A 41 13.64 12.26 4.00
N LEU A 42 12.55 11.56 4.31
CA LEU A 42 11.96 11.55 5.64
C LEU A 42 12.81 10.76 6.65
N ALA A 43 13.39 9.62 6.22
CA ALA A 43 14.29 8.81 7.04
C ALA A 43 15.61 9.55 7.34
N ASP A 44 16.13 10.29 6.37
CA ASP A 44 17.32 11.12 6.52
C ASP A 44 17.06 12.44 7.28
N GLY A 45 15.79 12.73 7.62
CA GLY A 45 15.39 13.95 8.31
C GLY A 45 15.56 15.23 7.48
N LEU A 46 15.69 15.10 6.16
CA LEU A 46 15.97 16.20 5.22
C LEU A 46 14.74 17.04 4.93
N ARG A 47 13.58 16.40 4.80
CA ARG A 47 12.34 17.06 4.38
C ARG A 47 11.13 16.26 4.83
N VAL A 48 10.08 16.97 5.23
CA VAL A 48 8.74 16.36 5.36
C VAL A 48 7.95 16.68 4.09
N PRO A 49 7.55 15.67 3.30
CA PRO A 49 6.79 15.92 2.09
C PRO A 49 5.38 16.44 2.39
N PRO A 50 4.85 17.34 1.54
CA PRO A 50 3.50 17.86 1.74
C PRO A 50 2.45 16.78 1.49
N PRO A 51 1.44 16.63 2.38
CA PRO A 51 0.40 15.60 2.25
C PRO A 51 -0.50 15.75 1.02
N ASP A 52 -0.52 16.94 0.39
CA ASP A 52 -1.38 17.22 -0.76
C ASP A 52 -1.11 16.35 -1.99
N ARG A 53 0.14 15.89 -2.15
CA ARG A 53 0.50 14.97 -3.23
C ARG A 53 -0.19 13.63 -3.05
N LEU A 54 -0.17 13.07 -1.84
CA LEU A 54 -0.86 11.81 -1.52
C LEU A 54 -2.39 11.97 -1.59
N ARG A 55 -2.93 13.12 -1.17
CA ARG A 55 -4.37 13.42 -1.35
C ARG A 55 -4.77 13.46 -2.81
N ARG A 56 -3.91 13.97 -3.69
CA ARG A 56 -4.14 13.96 -5.13
C ARG A 56 -4.08 12.53 -5.67
N ALA A 57 -3.06 11.77 -5.29
CA ALA A 57 -2.95 10.37 -5.66
C ALA A 57 -4.20 9.55 -5.23
N LEU A 58 -4.71 9.73 -4.01
CA LEU A 58 -5.95 9.08 -3.58
C LEU A 58 -7.16 9.44 -4.45
N ARG A 59 -7.28 10.70 -4.89
CA ARG A 59 -8.35 11.10 -5.82
C ARG A 59 -8.17 10.48 -7.19
N ASP A 60 -6.95 10.44 -7.70
CA ASP A 60 -6.63 9.92 -9.03
C ASP A 60 -6.79 8.39 -9.09
N LEU A 61 -6.47 7.70 -7.99
CA LEU A 61 -6.76 6.27 -7.81
C LEU A 61 -8.27 5.98 -7.74
N GLY A 62 -9.10 6.99 -7.53
CA GLY A 62 -10.55 6.87 -7.46
C GLY A 62 -11.07 6.13 -6.22
N PRO A 63 -12.40 6.07 -6.04
CA PRO A 63 -13.02 5.39 -4.91
C PRO A 63 -12.72 3.88 -4.95
N ALA A 64 -12.33 3.31 -3.81
CA ALA A 64 -12.12 1.88 -3.64
C ALA A 64 -13.15 1.31 -2.66
N ASP A 65 -13.94 0.34 -3.12
CA ASP A 65 -14.91 -0.38 -2.32
C ASP A 65 -14.41 -1.81 -2.07
N PHE A 66 -13.45 -1.93 -1.16
CA PHE A 66 -12.90 -3.22 -0.77
C PHE A 66 -13.68 -3.83 0.41
N PRO A 67 -13.81 -5.16 0.49
CA PRO A 67 -14.60 -5.82 1.53
C PRO A 67 -14.02 -5.61 2.94
N ARG A 68 -14.88 -5.73 3.96
CA ARG A 68 -14.46 -5.68 5.36
C ARG A 68 -13.37 -6.73 5.63
N GLY A 69 -12.22 -6.28 6.12
CA GLY A 69 -11.07 -7.14 6.42
C GLY A 69 -10.01 -7.19 5.32
N PHE A 70 -10.21 -6.51 4.18
CA PHE A 70 -9.22 -6.43 3.10
C PHE A 70 -7.82 -6.00 3.57
N ALA A 71 -7.75 -5.13 4.58
CA ALA A 71 -6.50 -4.65 5.17
C ALA A 71 -5.72 -5.69 6.02
N VAL A 72 -6.31 -6.86 6.30
CA VAL A 72 -5.72 -7.91 7.17
C VAL A 72 -5.34 -9.15 6.39
N LEU A 73 -6.07 -9.47 5.31
CA LEU A 73 -5.84 -10.68 4.53
C LEU A 73 -4.62 -10.55 3.62
N GLY A 74 -3.81 -11.61 3.54
CA GLY A 74 -2.87 -11.81 2.44
C GLY A 74 -3.62 -11.63 1.11
N GLY A 75 -3.07 -10.81 0.22
CA GLY A 75 -3.75 -10.39 -1.00
C GLY A 75 -3.94 -11.52 -2.01
N PHE A 76 -4.69 -11.21 -3.05
CA PHE A 76 -4.80 -12.04 -4.24
C PHE A 76 -3.51 -12.02 -5.08
N SER A 77 -2.79 -10.89 -5.06
CA SER A 77 -1.50 -10.69 -5.75
C SER A 77 -0.33 -10.53 -4.77
N ASP A 78 0.87 -10.93 -5.19
CA ASP A 78 2.11 -10.73 -4.42
C ASP A 78 2.34 -9.24 -4.13
N GLY A 79 2.20 -8.37 -5.15
CA GLY A 79 2.32 -6.93 -5.01
C GLY A 79 1.31 -6.35 -4.01
N ALA A 80 0.05 -6.80 -4.04
CA ALA A 80 -0.97 -6.36 -3.10
C ALA A 80 -0.68 -6.83 -1.66
N GLY A 81 -0.18 -8.06 -1.50
CA GLY A 81 0.27 -8.56 -0.20
C GLY A 81 1.39 -7.70 0.40
N LEU A 82 2.39 -7.37 -0.41
CA LEU A 82 3.51 -6.51 0.00
C LEU A 82 3.09 -5.07 0.27
N LEU A 83 2.13 -4.51 -0.49
CA LEU A 83 1.56 -3.19 -0.20
C LEU A 83 0.79 -3.16 1.13
N LYS A 84 0.08 -4.23 1.48
CA LYS A 84 -0.58 -4.37 2.80
C LYS A 84 0.44 -4.49 3.93
N LEU A 85 1.56 -5.19 3.71
CA LEU A 85 2.69 -5.23 4.64
C LEU A 85 3.30 -3.84 4.82
N ALA A 86 3.65 -3.16 3.72
CA ALA A 86 4.17 -1.80 3.73
C ALA A 86 3.23 -0.85 4.50
N ARG A 87 1.92 -0.99 4.31
CA ARG A 87 0.91 -0.24 5.07
C ARG A 87 0.98 -0.52 6.57
N ALA A 88 1.10 -1.78 6.98
CA ALA A 88 1.18 -2.13 8.40
C ALA A 88 2.41 -1.49 9.07
N ILE A 89 3.56 -1.52 8.39
CA ILE A 89 4.81 -0.90 8.82
C ILE A 89 4.66 0.63 8.85
N THR A 90 4.08 1.22 7.80
CA THR A 90 3.78 2.67 7.73
C THR A 90 2.91 3.12 8.90
N ARG A 91 1.87 2.34 9.27
CA ARG A 91 1.05 2.64 10.45
C ARG A 91 1.83 2.54 11.75
N ARG A 92 2.84 1.67 11.84
CA ARG A 92 3.74 1.60 13.00
C ARG A 92 4.60 2.86 13.07
N ALA A 93 5.25 3.25 11.97
CA ALA A 93 6.02 4.49 11.88
C ALA A 93 5.16 5.72 12.23
N CYS A 94 3.92 5.77 11.73
CA CYS A 94 2.97 6.84 12.03
C CYS A 94 2.65 6.97 13.52
N ARG A 95 2.50 5.86 14.26
CA ARG A 95 2.26 5.88 15.71
C ARG A 95 3.45 6.41 16.50
N ALA A 96 4.65 6.31 15.93
CA ALA A 96 5.89 6.86 16.47
C ALA A 96 6.20 8.26 15.94
N ALA A 97 5.29 8.90 15.21
CA ALA A 97 5.49 10.20 14.60
C ALA A 97 4.49 11.23 15.14
N GLU A 98 4.88 12.50 15.07
CA GLU A 98 4.05 13.65 15.44
C GLU A 98 4.09 14.75 14.39
N GLY A 99 3.00 15.50 14.27
CA GLY A 99 2.88 16.66 13.39
C GLY A 99 2.75 16.28 11.91
N GLU A 100 3.41 17.02 11.03
CA GLU A 100 3.37 16.78 9.57
C GLU A 100 3.82 15.38 9.14
N PRO A 101 4.92 14.80 9.69
CA PRO A 101 5.30 13.42 9.38
C PRO A 101 4.19 12.40 9.65
N ALA A 102 3.47 12.55 10.78
CA ALA A 102 2.37 11.64 11.12
C ALA A 102 1.24 11.75 10.10
N ARG A 103 0.87 12.97 9.68
CA ARG A 103 -0.17 13.21 8.65
C ARG A 103 0.22 12.61 7.30
N TYR A 104 1.48 12.76 6.90
CA TYR A 104 1.99 12.16 5.67
C TYR A 104 1.91 10.63 5.72
N LEU A 105 2.40 10.02 6.82
CA LEU A 105 2.41 8.56 6.99
C LEU A 105 0.98 7.98 7.11
N GLU A 106 0.05 8.71 7.74
CA GLU A 106 -1.36 8.33 7.81
C GLU A 106 -1.99 8.28 6.42
N LEU A 107 -1.82 9.33 5.62
CA LEU A 107 -2.29 9.37 4.23
C LEU A 107 -1.60 8.33 3.36
N LEU A 108 -0.31 8.07 3.57
CA LEU A 108 0.41 7.02 2.85
C LEU A 108 -0.18 5.64 3.17
N ALA A 109 -0.54 5.38 4.43
CA ALA A 109 -1.18 4.12 4.79
C ALA A 109 -2.56 3.94 4.13
N GLU A 110 -3.27 5.03 3.82
CA GLU A 110 -4.49 4.99 3.01
C GLU A 110 -4.18 4.71 1.53
N VAL A 111 -3.23 5.44 0.94
CA VAL A 111 -2.76 5.24 -0.44
C VAL A 111 -2.36 3.79 -0.67
N LEU A 112 -1.56 3.21 0.24
CA LEU A 112 -1.09 1.83 0.12
C LEU A 112 -2.24 0.80 0.15
N LEU A 113 -3.32 1.08 0.89
CA LEU A 113 -4.48 0.19 0.91
C LEU A 113 -5.24 0.24 -0.41
N VAL A 114 -5.45 1.45 -0.95
CA VAL A 114 -6.12 1.65 -2.23
C VAL A 114 -5.26 1.10 -3.37
N ALA A 115 -3.94 1.31 -3.35
CA ALA A 115 -3.00 0.75 -4.30
C ALA A 115 -3.02 -0.78 -4.28
N ALA A 116 -3.05 -1.40 -3.08
CA ALA A 116 -3.21 -2.85 -2.97
C ALA A 116 -4.51 -3.34 -3.61
N TRP A 117 -5.61 -2.60 -3.44
CA TRP A 117 -6.88 -2.92 -4.09
C TRP A 117 -6.79 -2.84 -5.62
N ARG A 118 -6.21 -1.76 -6.15
CA ARG A 118 -6.00 -1.58 -7.59
C ARG A 118 -5.07 -2.64 -8.20
N ALA A 119 -4.05 -3.07 -7.46
CA ALA A 119 -3.19 -4.17 -7.89
C ALA A 119 -3.96 -5.49 -8.02
N GLU A 120 -4.87 -5.80 -7.08
CA GLU A 120 -5.71 -7.01 -7.20
C GLU A 120 -6.76 -6.90 -8.30
N GLU A 121 -7.36 -5.72 -8.53
CA GLU A 121 -8.27 -5.51 -9.67
C GLU A 121 -7.54 -5.73 -10.99
N HIS A 122 -6.34 -5.15 -11.15
CA HIS A 122 -5.52 -5.31 -12.33
C HIS A 122 -5.16 -6.78 -12.60
N GLU A 123 -4.79 -7.53 -11.56
CA GLU A 123 -4.48 -8.95 -11.71
C GLU A 123 -5.72 -9.78 -12.08
N ARG A 124 -6.89 -9.50 -11.48
CA ARG A 124 -8.15 -10.17 -11.84
C ARG A 124 -8.54 -9.93 -13.29
N GLU A 125 -8.30 -8.75 -13.84
CA GLU A 125 -8.55 -8.41 -15.24
C GLU A 125 -7.64 -9.18 -16.21
N GLN A 126 -6.46 -9.59 -15.76
CA GLN A 126 -5.50 -10.36 -16.55
C GLN A 126 -5.75 -11.86 -16.56
N ILE A 127 -6.63 -12.37 -15.69
CA ILE A 127 -6.98 -13.79 -15.66
C ILE A 127 -7.74 -14.14 -16.95
N PRO A 128 -7.20 -15.03 -17.82
CA PRO A 128 -7.88 -15.41 -19.05
C PRO A 128 -9.24 -16.05 -18.72
N LEU A 129 -10.30 -15.64 -19.42
CA LEU A 129 -11.60 -16.32 -19.40
C LEU A 129 -11.40 -17.79 -19.80
N GLY A 130 -11.31 -18.68 -18.81
CA GLY A 130 -11.05 -20.11 -19.02
C GLY A 130 -10.21 -20.78 -17.92
N SER A 131 -9.46 -20.04 -17.11
CA SER A 131 -8.82 -20.61 -15.91
C SER A 131 -9.82 -20.63 -14.75
N CYS A 132 -10.58 -21.73 -14.63
CA CYS A 132 -11.27 -22.06 -13.39
C CYS A 132 -10.23 -22.30 -12.30
N PHE A 133 -9.89 -21.26 -11.55
CA PHE A 133 -9.49 -21.47 -10.16
C PHE A 133 -10.78 -21.83 -9.42
N ASP A 134 -10.84 -23.01 -8.83
CA ASP A 134 -11.89 -23.33 -7.86
C ASP A 134 -11.77 -22.31 -6.72
N VAL A 135 -12.54 -21.22 -6.84
CA VAL A 135 -12.78 -20.31 -5.74
C VAL A 135 -13.57 -21.14 -4.73
N VAL A 136 -12.86 -21.77 -3.81
CA VAL A 136 -13.44 -22.37 -2.62
C VAL A 136 -14.13 -21.22 -1.90
N ARG A 137 -15.44 -21.07 -2.17
CA ARG A 137 -16.30 -20.25 -1.33
C ARG A 137 -16.12 -20.80 0.09
N PRO A 138 -15.91 -19.96 1.11
CA PRO A 138 -15.98 -20.42 2.49
C PRO A 138 -17.41 -20.91 2.69
N THR A 139 -17.62 -22.21 2.48
CA THR A 139 -18.86 -22.89 2.81
C THR A 139 -19.00 -22.76 4.31
N GLU A 140 -20.03 -22.02 4.70
CA GLU A 140 -20.86 -22.29 5.87
C GLU A 140 -20.44 -23.56 6.60
N ARG A 141 -19.61 -23.41 7.64
CA ARG A 141 -19.62 -24.38 8.73
C ARG A 141 -20.70 -23.94 9.69
N SER A 142 -21.89 -24.48 9.45
CA SER A 142 -22.93 -24.62 10.46
C SER A 142 -22.43 -25.50 11.61
N HIS A 143 -22.82 -25.08 12.82
CA HIS A 143 -22.71 -25.71 14.14
C HIS A 143 -21.43 -25.44 14.95
#